data_AF-A0A2N2M0V4-F1
#
_entry.id   AF-A0A2N2M0V4-F1
#
_cell.length_a   1.000
_cell.length_b   1.000
_cell.length_c   1.000
_cell.angle_alpha   90.00
_cell.angle_beta   90.00
_cell.angle_gamma   90.00
#
_symmetry.space_group_name_H-M   'P 1'
#
loop_
_entity.id
_entity.type
_entity.pdbx_description
1 polymer ?
#
loop_
_entity_poly.entity_id
_entity_poly.type
_entity_poly.pdbx_seq_one_letter_code
_entity_poly.pdbx_strand_id
1 'polypeptide(L)'
;MFEGTPVPRQFFVVTNNGQIVIDWGNQLYQDIFTGEAIVLPKDSIAFPVKESELLWLKHNGTISGYDKFQVFVFNLPDLSND
;
A
#
# COMPACT_ATOMS: atom_id res chain seq x y z
N MET A 1 -19.93 -1.06 -4.62
CA MET A 1 -19.41 -0.71 -3.27
C MET A 1 -18.00 -1.26 -3.22
N PHE A 2 -17.04 -0.53 -2.66
CA PHE A 2 -15.69 -1.08 -2.48
C PHE A 2 -15.66 -1.98 -1.24
N GLU A 3 -14.88 -3.05 -1.31
CA GLU A 3 -14.70 -4.05 -0.26
C GLU A 3 -13.26 -4.03 0.27
N GLY A 4 -13.04 -4.48 1.49
CA GLY A 4 -11.71 -4.53 2.11
C GLY A 4 -11.44 -3.35 3.04
N THR A 5 -10.20 -3.30 3.53
CA THR A 5 -9.76 -2.30 4.51
C THR A 5 -9.50 -0.96 3.80
N PRO A 6 -10.19 0.13 4.18
CA PRO A 6 -9.93 1.44 3.62
C PRO A 6 -8.63 2.00 4.19
N VAL A 7 -7.67 2.29 3.32
CA VAL A 7 -6.40 2.91 3.67
C VAL A 7 -6.28 4.26 2.96
N PRO A 8 -5.83 5.34 3.65
CA PRO A 8 -5.60 6.62 3.01
C PRO A 8 -4.65 6.49 1.82
N ARG A 9 -5.05 6.99 0.65
CA ARG A 9 -4.27 6.91 -0.60
C ARG A 9 -2.86 7.48 -0.46
N GLN A 10 -2.70 8.51 0.36
CA GLN A 10 -1.41 9.17 0.61
C GLN A 10 -0.39 8.27 1.33
N PHE A 11 -0.80 7.15 1.93
CA PHE A 11 0.11 6.20 2.56
C PHE A 11 0.73 5.23 1.56
N PHE A 12 0.17 5.12 0.35
CA PHE A 12 0.71 4.23 -0.66
C PHE A 12 1.87 4.92 -1.38
N VAL A 13 3.03 4.29 -1.31
CA VAL A 13 4.23 4.76 -1.98
C VAL A 13 4.86 3.64 -2.81
N VAL A 14 5.54 4.05 -3.87
CA VAL A 14 6.32 3.17 -4.74
C VAL A 14 7.78 3.47 -4.52
N THR A 15 8.52 2.47 -4.07
CA THR A 15 9.96 2.58 -3.87
C THR A 15 10.68 2.70 -5.22
N ASN A 16 11.92 3.17 -5.22
CA ASN A 16 12.77 3.30 -6.40
C ASN A 16 13.03 1.98 -7.15
N ASN A 17 12.77 0.82 -6.53
CA ASN A 17 12.86 -0.49 -7.18
C ASN A 17 11.51 -0.98 -7.76
N GLY A 18 10.43 -0.21 -7.62
CA GLY A 18 9.10 -0.50 -8.14
C GLY A 18 8.17 -1.23 -7.16
N GLN A 19 8.60 -1.55 -5.93
CA GLN A 19 7.74 -2.16 -4.92
C GLN A 19 6.73 -1.13 -4.40
N ILE A 20 5.44 -1.52 -4.38
CA ILE A 20 4.35 -0.72 -3.80
C ILE A 20 4.15 -1.15 -2.36
N VAL A 21 4.20 -0.19 -1.44
CA VAL A 21 4.11 -0.41 0.01
C VAL A 21 3.17 0.60 0.65
N ILE A 22 2.66 0.27 1.84
CA ILE A 22 1.95 1.21 2.70
C ILE A 22 2.95 1.75 3.72
N ASP A 23 3.13 3.07 3.74
CA ASP A 23 3.93 3.79 4.73
C ASP A 23 3.02 4.26 5.87
N TRP A 24 3.15 3.61 7.03
CA TRP A 24 2.40 3.93 8.25
C TRP A 24 3.08 5.01 9.10
N GLY A 25 4.22 5.56 8.64
CA GLY A 25 5.09 6.44 9.40
C GLY A 25 6.00 5.67 10.36
N ASN A 26 6.89 6.40 11.06
CA ASN A 26 7.81 5.83 12.06
C ASN A 26 8.66 4.64 11.57
N GLN A 27 9.01 4.62 10.28
CA GLN A 27 9.76 3.53 9.62
C GLN A 27 8.99 2.18 9.59
N LEU A 28 7.68 2.20 9.78
CA LEU A 28 6.80 1.03 9.64
C LEU A 28 6.23 0.99 8.23
N TYR A 29 6.67 0.01 7.45
CA TYR A 29 6.20 -0.23 6.09
C TYR A 29 5.52 -1.58 6.00
N GLN A 30 4.50 -1.68 5.16
CA GLN A 30 3.80 -2.94 4.88
C GLN A 30 3.83 -3.22 3.39
N ASP A 31 4.23 -4.43 3.01
CA ASP A 31 4.12 -4.88 1.64
C ASP A 31 2.65 -5.15 1.30
N ILE A 32 2.16 -4.55 0.21
CA ILE A 32 0.74 -4.60 -0.14
C ILE A 32 0.27 -5.98 -0.63
N PHE A 33 1.19 -6.83 -1.08
CA PHE A 33 0.84 -8.15 -1.65
C PHE A 33 0.83 -9.24 -0.59
N THR A 34 1.80 -9.21 0.30
CA THR A 34 2.00 -10.20 1.37
C THR A 34 1.30 -9.78 2.66
N GLY A 35 1.12 -8.48 2.87
CA GLY A 35 0.64 -7.92 4.13
C GLY A 35 1.70 -7.92 5.24
N GLU A 36 2.93 -8.37 4.96
CA GLU A 36 4.01 -8.43 5.94
C GLU A 36 4.59 -7.03 6.21
N ALA A 37 5.02 -6.80 7.45
CA ALA A 37 5.84 -5.65 7.78
C ALA A 37 7.23 -5.80 7.13
N ILE A 38 7.71 -4.74 6.48
CA ILE A 38 9.01 -4.74 5.82
C ILE A 38 9.88 -3.60 6.34
N VAL A 39 11.18 -3.80 6.25
CA VAL A 39 12.19 -2.77 6.52
C VAL A 39 12.74 -2.28 5.20
N LEU A 40 12.55 -0.98 4.92
CA LEU A 40 13.20 -0.35 3.78
C LEU A 40 14.65 0.01 4.13
N PRO A 41 15.61 -0.18 3.21
CA PRO A 41 16.96 0.36 3.36
C PRO A 41 16.94 1.86 3.66
N LYS A 42 17.91 2.34 4.44
CA LYS A 42 17.99 3.74 4.89
C LYS A 42 17.99 4.77 3.75
N ASP A 43 18.54 4.39 2.60
CA ASP A 43 18.65 5.25 1.41
C ASP A 43 17.52 5.00 0.40
N SER A 44 16.47 4.29 0.80
CA SER A 44 15.32 4.05 -0.06
C SER A 44 14.58 5.34 -0.33
N ILE A 45 14.36 5.61 -1.62
CA ILE A 45 13.51 6.70 -2.06
C ILE A 45 12.16 6.10 -2.43
N ALA A 46 11.08 6.70 -1.95
CA ALA A 46 9.73 6.31 -2.32
C ALA A 46 8.94 7.53 -2.83
N PHE A 47 8.02 7.28 -3.75
CA PHE A 47 7.20 8.28 -4.41
C PHE A 47 5.72 7.97 -4.18
N PRO A 48 4.82 8.97 -4.14
CA PRO A 48 3.39 8.71 -4.06
C PRO A 48 2.91 7.80 -5.19
N VAL A 49 2.00 6.88 -4.87
CA VAL A 49 1.41 5.98 -5.87
C VAL A 49 0.63 6.74 -6.94
N LYS A 50 0.78 6.31 -8.19
CA LYS A 50 0.13 6.86 -9.38
C LYS A 50 -1.17 6.14 -9.69
N GLU A 51 -2.03 6.79 -10.48
CA GLU A 51 -3.25 6.20 -11.03
C GLU A 51 -3.00 4.86 -11.73
N SER A 52 -1.94 4.76 -12.54
CA SER A 52 -1.61 3.55 -13.28
C SER A 52 -1.26 2.35 -12.38
N GLU A 53 -0.62 2.62 -11.25
CA GLU A 53 -0.22 1.60 -10.27
C GLU A 53 -1.45 1.12 -9.48
N LEU A 54 -2.33 2.04 -9.09
CA LEU A 54 -3.61 1.68 -8.48
C LEU A 54 -4.52 0.91 -9.43
N LEU A 55 -4.57 1.30 -10.71
CA LEU A 55 -5.32 0.57 -11.73
C LEU A 55 -4.77 -0.86 -11.89
N TRP A 56 -3.45 -1.02 -11.88
CA TRP A 56 -2.82 -2.33 -11.93
C TRP A 56 -3.12 -3.18 -10.68
N LEU A 57 -3.08 -2.60 -9.48
CA LEU A 57 -3.47 -3.26 -8.22
C LEU A 57 -4.94 -3.68 -8.21
N LYS A 58 -5.81 -2.92 -8.89
CA LYS A 58 -7.21 -3.30 -9.05
C LYS A 58 -7.34 -4.48 -10.01
N HIS A 59 -6.60 -4.45 -11.12
CA HIS A 59 -6.65 -5.51 -12.13
C HIS A 59 -6.08 -6.85 -11.65
N ASN A 60 -5.06 -6.83 -10.79
CA ASN A 60 -4.45 -8.04 -10.24
C ASN A 60 -5.20 -8.60 -9.01
N GLY A 61 -6.21 -7.89 -8.51
CA GLY A 61 -7.04 -8.33 -7.38
C GLY A 61 -6.46 -8.03 -5.99
N THR A 62 -5.40 -7.23 -5.86
CA THR A 62 -4.89 -6.79 -4.56
C THR A 62 -5.84 -5.80 -3.87
N ILE A 63 -6.49 -4.93 -4.64
CA ILE A 63 -7.46 -3.96 -4.12
C ILE A 63 -8.81 -4.12 -4.83
N SER A 64 -9.89 -3.81 -4.13
CA SER A 64 -11.24 -3.81 -4.73
C SER A 64 -11.50 -2.55 -5.56
N GLY A 65 -10.83 -1.46 -5.20
CA GLY A 65 -10.96 -0.16 -5.84
C GLY A 65 -10.25 0.93 -5.08
N TYR A 66 -10.39 2.15 -5.59
CA TYR A 66 -9.81 3.34 -5.01
C TYR A 66 -10.58 4.58 -5.49
N ASP A 67 -10.45 5.67 -4.75
CA ASP A 67 -10.90 7.00 -5.13
C ASP A 67 -9.82 8.06 -4.88
N LYS A 68 -10.23 9.32 -4.73
CA LYS A 68 -9.32 10.44 -4.48
C LYS A 68 -8.62 10.35 -3.11
N PHE A 69 -9.24 9.70 -2.13
CA PHE A 69 -8.83 9.71 -0.73
C PHE A 69 -8.47 8.32 -0.21
N GLN A 70 -9.10 7.26 -0.72
CA GLN A 70 -8.99 5.92 -0.16
C GLN A 70 -8.63 4.89 -1.22
N VAL A 71 -7.91 3.86 -0.77
CA VAL A 71 -7.65 2.61 -1.48
C VAL A 71 -8.19 1.48 -0.61
N PHE A 72 -8.93 0.56 -1.21
CA PHE A 72 -9.66 -0.48 -0.49
C PHE A 72 -8.95 -1.83 -0.69
N VAL A 73 -8.08 -2.18 0.26
CA VAL A 73 -7.16 -3.33 0.15
C VAL A 73 -7.84 -4.59 0.66
N PHE A 74 -7.78 -5.68 -0.11
CA PHE A 74 -8.31 -6.96 0.34
C PHE A 74 -7.37 -7.60 1.38
N ASN A 75 -7.97 -8.20 2.42
CA ASN A 75 -7.27 -9.04 3.41
C ASN A 75 -6.02 -8.39 4.03
N LEU A 76 -6.00 -7.06 4.18
CA LEU A 76 -4.87 -6.36 4.79
C LEU A 76 -4.73 -6.75 6.27
N PRO A 77 -3.66 -7.47 6.66
CA PRO A 77 -3.46 -7.86 8.05
C PRO A 77 -3.22 -6.62 8.92
N ASP A 78 -3.71 -6.65 10.15
CA ASP A 78 -3.34 -5.64 11.13
C ASP A 78 -1.87 -5.82 11.54
N LEU A 79 -1.18 -4.71 11.72
CA LEU A 79 0.23 -4.68 12.18
C LEU A 79 0.35 -4.41 13.68
N SER A 80 -0.77 -4.44 14.42
CA SER A 80 -0.76 -4.38 15.86
C SER A 80 0.10 -5.52 16.43
N ASN A 81 1.24 -5.14 17.03
CA ASN A 81 2.01 -6.03 17.88
C ASN A 81 1.19 -6.22 19.17
N ASP A 82 0.77 -7.45 19.48
CA ASP A 82 0.35 -7.85 20.83
C ASP A 82 1.52 -7.71 21.83
#